data_AF-A0A2E7IPK5-F1
#
_entry.id   AF-A0A2E7IPK5-F1
#
_cell.length_a   1.000
_cell.length_b   1.000
_cell.length_c   1.000
_cell.angle_alpha   90.00
_cell.angle_beta   90.00
_cell.angle_gamma   90.00
#
_symmetry.space_group_name_H-M   'P 1'
#
loop_
_entity.id
_entity.type
_entity.pdbx_description
1 polymer ?
#
loop_
_entity_poly.entity_id
_entity_poly.type
_entity_poly.pdbx_seq_one_letter_code
_entity_poly.pdbx_strand_id
1 'polypeptide(L)'
;MICRKPVGSSEGERKLKMNTEVKGRLLGGVILVIGAVLILAGIYGVWSLNTISAVGYLLLGLCVLANGWERMMPVKYSPIFLDPGEPDVQSAIARARSELDRFRDGVKYSQKEASARFCLPTADGHNEHIWGAVHKIAGNSALVSVPIEPGKPPSLADPRSEISLDELEDWMLVDSYGQTEGGYTLVAMARKYLRYKGYIPRGLRLQLAKFVDVDINAL
;
A
#
# COMPACT_ATOMS: atom_id res chain seq x y z
N MET A 1 6.94 0.93 34.42
CA MET A 1 7.85 2.08 34.20
C MET A 1 7.40 2.75 32.90
N ILE A 2 6.92 3.98 33.01
CA ILE A 2 6.16 4.69 31.97
C ILE A 2 7.12 5.14 30.87
N CYS A 3 7.11 4.46 29.72
CA CYS A 3 7.72 5.00 28.51
C CYS A 3 6.65 5.84 27.78
N ARG A 4 6.39 7.05 28.30
CA ARG A 4 5.70 8.09 27.54
C ARG A 4 6.54 8.34 26.29
N LYS A 5 6.08 7.92 25.11
CA LYS A 5 6.52 8.57 23.87
C LYS A 5 6.23 10.06 24.03
N PRO A 6 7.21 10.96 23.87
CA PRO A 6 6.96 12.38 23.97
C PRO A 6 5.94 12.78 22.91
N VAL A 7 4.78 13.27 23.38
CA VAL A 7 3.68 13.82 22.57
C VAL A 7 4.15 15.00 21.70
N GLY A 8 5.37 15.52 21.91
CA GLY A 8 6.02 16.53 21.09
C GLY A 8 6.88 16.03 19.91
N SER A 9 7.17 14.73 19.77
CA SER A 9 8.03 14.21 18.68
C SER A 9 7.26 13.96 17.36
N SER A 10 5.97 13.63 17.45
CA SER A 10 5.19 13.21 16.28
C SER A 10 4.91 14.33 15.26
N GLU A 11 4.95 15.59 15.70
CA GLU A 11 4.70 16.74 14.83
C GLU A 11 6.00 17.23 14.18
N GLY A 12 7.12 17.19 14.91
CA GLY A 12 8.46 17.48 14.39
C GLY A 12 8.88 16.47 13.31
N GLU A 13 8.74 15.18 13.57
CA GLU A 13 9.02 14.13 12.58
C GLU A 13 8.06 14.17 11.39
N ARG A 14 6.78 14.53 11.61
CA ARG A 14 5.81 14.74 10.51
C ARG A 14 6.21 15.91 9.63
N LYS A 15 6.57 17.05 10.21
CA LYS A 15 7.01 18.24 9.46
C LYS A 15 8.30 17.96 8.69
N LEU A 16 9.24 17.23 9.29
CA LEU A 16 10.50 16.85 8.63
C LEU A 16 10.25 15.89 7.45
N LYS A 17 9.47 14.81 7.65
CA LYS A 17 9.12 13.85 6.58
C LYS A 17 8.34 14.51 5.45
N MET A 18 7.38 15.36 5.79
CA MET A 18 6.60 16.11 4.80
C MET A 18 7.50 17.03 3.95
N ASN A 19 8.46 17.72 4.59
CA ASN A 19 9.40 18.59 3.87
C ASN A 19 10.32 17.78 2.94
N THR A 20 10.78 16.60 3.35
CA THR A 20 11.61 15.73 2.50
C THR A 20 10.84 15.15 1.31
N GLU A 21 9.57 14.76 1.49
CA GLU A 21 8.73 14.26 0.39
C GLU A 21 8.41 15.37 -0.61
N VAL A 22 8.04 16.56 -0.12
CA VAL A 22 7.74 17.72 -0.99
C VAL A 22 8.99 18.14 -1.77
N LYS A 23 10.15 18.21 -1.13
CA LYS A 23 11.43 18.50 -1.81
C LYS A 23 11.78 17.43 -2.86
N GLY A 24 11.58 16.15 -2.55
CA GLY A 24 11.81 15.06 -3.49
C GLY A 24 10.95 15.15 -4.74
N ARG A 25 9.67 15.54 -4.58
CA ARG A 25 8.73 15.74 -5.69
C ARG A 25 9.03 16.99 -6.50
N LEU A 26 9.39 18.10 -5.87
CA LEU A 26 9.84 19.32 -6.55
C LEU A 26 11.09 19.04 -7.40
N LEU A 27 12.07 18.33 -6.83
CA LEU A 27 13.26 17.90 -7.55
C LEU A 27 12.90 16.97 -8.72
N GLY A 28 11.98 16.01 -8.51
CA GLY A 28 11.45 15.16 -9.58
C GLY A 28 10.81 15.97 -10.72
N GLY A 29 10.02 16.99 -10.39
CA GLY A 29 9.41 17.91 -11.36
C GLY A 29 10.45 18.68 -12.17
N VAL A 30 11.50 19.22 -11.52
CA VAL A 30 12.60 19.90 -12.22
C VAL A 30 13.33 18.94 -13.17
N ILE A 31 13.61 17.72 -12.73
CA ILE A 31 14.23 16.68 -13.56
C ILE A 31 13.35 16.35 -14.78
N LEU A 32 12.03 16.29 -14.62
CA LEU A 32 11.11 16.07 -15.74
C LEU A 32 11.18 17.19 -16.78
N VAL A 33 11.23 18.45 -16.34
CA VAL A 33 11.38 19.60 -17.25
C VAL A 33 12.69 19.51 -18.03
N ILE A 34 13.80 19.18 -17.36
CA ILE A 34 15.11 19.00 -18.00
C ILE A 34 15.05 17.87 -19.04
N GLY A 35 14.44 16.73 -18.69
CA GLY A 35 14.27 15.61 -19.61
C GLY A 35 13.46 15.99 -20.86
N ALA A 36 12.37 16.75 -20.69
CA ALA A 36 11.56 17.24 -21.80
C ALA A 36 12.34 18.19 -22.73
N VAL A 37 13.13 19.11 -22.16
CA VAL A 37 13.99 20.03 -22.93
C VAL A 37 15.02 19.26 -23.74
N LEU A 38 15.65 18.22 -23.17
CA LEU A 38 16.61 17.36 -23.88
C LEU A 38 15.95 16.61 -25.05
N ILE A 39 14.72 16.12 -24.87
CA ILE A 39 13.98 15.48 -25.97
C ILE A 39 13.68 16.49 -27.07
N LEU A 40 13.19 17.69 -26.74
CA LEU A 40 12.92 18.73 -27.73
C LEU A 40 14.18 19.15 -28.50
N ALA A 41 15.31 19.29 -27.81
CA ALA A 41 16.61 19.56 -28.44
C ALA A 41 17.05 18.42 -29.36
N GLY A 42 16.84 17.16 -28.96
CA GLY A 42 17.08 15.99 -29.80
C GLY A 42 16.21 15.97 -31.06
N ILE A 43 14.90 16.20 -30.92
CA ILE A 43 13.96 16.28 -32.06
C ILE A 43 14.40 17.37 -33.04
N TYR A 44 14.72 18.57 -32.53
CA TYR A 44 15.21 19.68 -33.34
C TYR A 44 16.52 19.32 -34.05
N GLY A 45 17.45 18.66 -33.36
CA GLY A 45 18.72 18.22 -33.94
C GLY A 45 18.54 17.20 -35.07
N VAL A 46 17.65 16.22 -34.91
CA VAL A 46 17.31 15.27 -35.98
C VAL A 46 16.74 16.01 -37.18
N TRP A 47 15.81 16.92 -36.95
CA TRP A 47 15.07 17.59 -38.03
C TRP A 47 15.91 18.65 -38.77
N SER A 48 16.74 19.42 -38.06
CA SER A 48 17.48 20.56 -38.63
C SER A 48 18.93 20.26 -38.99
N LEU A 49 19.59 19.33 -38.30
CA LEU A 49 21.04 19.14 -38.40
C LEU A 49 21.44 17.73 -38.85
N ASN A 50 20.50 16.76 -38.81
CA ASN A 50 20.69 15.37 -39.22
C ASN A 50 21.92 14.69 -38.57
N THR A 51 22.22 15.06 -37.32
CA THR A 51 23.40 14.60 -36.59
C THR A 51 23.12 13.34 -35.77
N ILE A 52 24.07 12.41 -35.74
CA ILE A 52 24.01 11.20 -34.89
C ILE A 52 23.94 11.59 -33.40
N SER A 53 24.51 12.74 -33.02
CA SER A 53 24.43 13.26 -31.65
C SER A 53 23.01 13.55 -31.17
N ALA A 54 22.05 13.77 -32.08
CA ALA A 54 20.65 13.99 -31.75
C ALA A 54 20.00 12.75 -31.10
N VAL A 55 20.43 11.55 -31.48
CA VAL A 55 19.98 10.28 -30.84
C VAL A 55 20.42 10.23 -29.38
N GLY A 56 21.63 10.73 -29.07
CA GLY A 56 22.14 10.80 -27.70
C GLY A 56 21.27 11.68 -26.80
N TYR A 57 20.83 12.83 -27.29
CA TYR A 57 19.92 13.73 -26.55
C TYR A 57 18.54 13.10 -26.30
N LEU A 58 18.00 12.37 -27.28
CA LEU A 58 16.72 11.67 -27.11
C LEU A 58 16.82 10.57 -26.05
N LEU A 59 17.85 9.71 -26.12
CA LEU A 59 18.06 8.65 -25.13
C LEU A 59 18.32 9.21 -23.73
N LEU A 60 19.17 10.24 -23.62
CA LEU A 60 19.42 10.91 -22.35
C LEU A 60 18.16 11.56 -21.79
N GLY A 61 17.39 12.26 -22.63
CA GLY A 61 16.12 12.87 -22.25
C GLY A 61 15.11 11.85 -21.72
N LEU A 62 14.98 10.70 -22.39
CA LEU A 62 14.14 9.59 -21.92
C LEU A 62 14.62 9.02 -20.57
N CYS A 63 15.93 8.79 -20.41
CA CYS A 63 16.50 8.34 -19.14
C CYS A 63 16.26 9.34 -17.99
N VAL A 64 16.43 10.64 -18.27
CA VAL A 64 16.19 11.71 -17.29
C VAL A 64 14.71 11.78 -16.93
N LEU A 65 13.80 11.67 -17.92
CA LEU A 65 12.36 11.61 -17.67
C LEU A 65 11.98 10.41 -16.80
N ALA A 66 12.49 9.22 -17.09
CA ALA A 66 12.22 8.02 -16.31
C ALA A 66 12.66 8.19 -14.84
N ASN A 67 13.86 8.72 -14.61
CA ASN A 67 14.37 9.01 -13.26
C ASN A 67 13.55 10.08 -12.52
N GLY A 68 13.14 11.15 -13.22
CA GLY A 68 12.27 12.18 -12.66
C GLY A 68 10.90 11.63 -12.28
N TRP A 69 10.34 10.76 -13.11
CA TRP A 69 9.06 10.11 -12.89
C TRP A 69 9.05 9.21 -11.66
N GLU A 70 10.09 8.37 -11.49
CA GLU A 70 10.21 7.51 -10.31
C GLU A 70 10.32 8.30 -9.01
N ARG A 71 11.05 9.42 -9.01
CA ARG A 71 11.14 10.32 -7.85
C ARG A 71 9.84 11.02 -7.55
N MET A 72 9.07 11.40 -8.57
CA MET A 72 7.79 12.09 -8.40
C MET A 72 6.70 11.13 -7.90
N MET A 73 6.76 9.86 -8.29
CA MET A 73 5.74 8.83 -8.03
C MET A 73 6.37 7.54 -7.48
N PRO A 74 6.83 7.54 -6.22
CA PRO A 74 7.47 6.38 -5.61
C PRO A 74 6.49 5.19 -5.52
N VAL A 75 7.03 3.99 -5.78
CA VAL A 75 6.27 2.72 -5.66
C VAL A 75 6.08 2.32 -4.20
N LYS A 76 7.02 2.68 -3.32
CA LYS A 76 6.85 2.50 -1.87
C LYS A 76 6.07 3.68 -1.30
N TYR A 77 5.11 3.39 -0.42
CA TYR A 77 4.35 4.39 0.33
C TYR A 77 4.41 4.05 1.81
N SER A 78 4.37 5.07 2.67
CA SER A 78 4.31 4.85 4.12
C SER A 78 2.87 4.50 4.50
N PRO A 79 2.57 3.38 5.18
CA PRO A 79 1.22 3.14 5.66
C PRO A 79 0.73 4.33 6.51
N ILE A 80 -0.48 4.82 6.26
CA ILE A 80 -1.13 5.79 7.13
C ILE A 80 -1.87 4.99 8.19
N PHE A 81 -1.75 5.40 9.46
CA PHE A 81 -2.55 4.82 10.54
C PHE A 81 -4.04 4.94 10.21
N LEU A 82 -4.76 3.82 10.21
CA LEU A 82 -6.21 3.78 10.06
C LEU A 82 -6.82 3.70 11.45
N ASP A 83 -7.56 4.72 11.87
CA ASP A 83 -8.31 4.65 13.12
C ASP A 83 -9.52 3.72 12.91
N PRO A 84 -9.67 2.66 13.73
CA PRO A 84 -10.83 1.78 13.65
C PRO A 84 -12.16 2.53 13.79
N GLY A 85 -12.19 3.68 14.47
CA GLY A 85 -13.40 4.51 14.62
C GLY A 85 -13.78 5.33 13.38
N GLU A 86 -12.96 5.38 12.34
CA GLU A 86 -13.27 6.15 11.14
C GLU A 86 -14.44 5.53 10.34
N PRO A 87 -15.40 6.34 9.84
CA PRO A 87 -16.55 5.83 9.09
C PRO A 87 -16.17 4.96 7.89
N ASP A 88 -15.11 5.30 7.16
CA ASP A 88 -14.64 4.48 6.03
C ASP A 88 -14.13 3.12 6.50
N VAL A 89 -13.41 3.07 7.62
CA VAL A 89 -12.85 1.83 8.16
C VAL A 89 -13.98 0.94 8.69
N GLN A 90 -14.94 1.51 9.41
CA GLN A 90 -16.14 0.80 9.86
C GLN A 90 -16.96 0.26 8.68
N SER A 91 -17.13 1.04 7.62
CA SER A 91 -17.82 0.58 6.41
C SER A 91 -17.08 -0.56 5.70
N ALA A 92 -15.75 -0.50 5.67
CA ALA A 92 -14.91 -1.54 5.11
C ALA A 92 -15.01 -2.84 5.91
N ILE A 93 -14.94 -2.75 7.25
CA ILE A 93 -15.08 -3.90 8.15
C ILE A 93 -16.46 -4.52 8.03
N ALA A 94 -17.52 -3.69 8.03
CA ALA A 94 -18.88 -4.17 7.87
C ALA A 94 -19.08 -4.91 6.54
N ARG A 95 -18.53 -4.36 5.44
CA ARG A 95 -18.57 -5.03 4.13
C ARG A 95 -17.80 -6.35 4.14
N ALA A 96 -16.57 -6.35 4.67
CA ALA A 96 -15.77 -7.57 4.79
C ALA A 96 -16.53 -8.69 5.51
N ARG A 97 -17.18 -8.35 6.64
CA ARG A 97 -17.98 -9.30 7.43
C ARG A 97 -19.23 -9.75 6.69
N SER A 98 -19.91 -8.86 5.96
CA SER A 98 -21.09 -9.23 5.18
C SER A 98 -20.78 -10.20 4.03
N GLU A 99 -19.54 -10.18 3.53
CA GLU A 99 -19.06 -11.04 2.44
C GLU A 99 -18.19 -12.20 2.95
N LEU A 100 -18.29 -12.56 4.23
CA LEU A 100 -17.46 -13.59 4.86
C LEU A 100 -17.63 -14.97 4.20
N ASP A 101 -18.81 -15.30 3.69
CA ASP A 101 -19.04 -16.60 3.03
C ASP A 101 -18.24 -16.72 1.73
N ARG A 102 -18.08 -15.62 0.97
CA ARG A 102 -17.20 -15.58 -0.21
C ARG A 102 -15.74 -15.86 0.18
N PHE A 103 -15.29 -15.31 1.31
CA PHE A 103 -13.97 -15.59 1.84
C PHE A 103 -13.79 -17.07 2.21
N ARG A 104 -14.77 -17.64 2.92
CA ARG A 104 -14.78 -19.06 3.31
C ARG A 104 -14.69 -19.98 2.10
N ASP A 105 -15.47 -19.71 1.07
CA ASP A 105 -15.45 -20.47 -0.18
C ASP A 105 -14.08 -20.37 -0.86
N GLY A 106 -13.52 -19.16 -0.96
CA GLY A 106 -12.19 -18.95 -1.55
C GLY A 106 -11.07 -19.76 -0.86
N VAL A 107 -11.09 -19.84 0.47
CA VAL A 107 -10.13 -20.63 1.25
C VAL A 107 -10.34 -22.13 1.04
N LYS A 108 -11.61 -22.59 1.08
CA LYS A 108 -11.96 -24.01 1.00
C LYS A 108 -11.46 -24.69 -0.27
N TYR A 109 -11.51 -23.99 -1.40
CA TYR A 109 -11.08 -24.55 -2.68
C TYR A 109 -9.56 -24.48 -2.93
N SER A 110 -8.80 -23.81 -2.04
CA SER A 110 -7.34 -23.66 -2.12
C SER A 110 -6.80 -23.15 -3.46
N GLN A 111 -7.63 -22.46 -4.25
CA GLN A 111 -7.25 -21.90 -5.54
C GLN A 111 -6.67 -20.49 -5.44
N LYS A 112 -6.83 -19.85 -4.27
CA LYS A 112 -6.43 -18.47 -4.02
C LYS A 112 -5.58 -18.40 -2.76
N GLU A 113 -4.57 -17.55 -2.78
CA GLU A 113 -3.85 -17.16 -1.58
C GLU A 113 -4.80 -16.34 -0.71
N ALA A 114 -4.97 -16.75 0.54
CA ALA A 114 -5.88 -16.10 1.46
C ALA A 114 -5.11 -15.36 2.55
N SER A 115 -5.54 -14.14 2.83
CA SER A 115 -5.04 -13.35 3.94
C SER A 115 -6.21 -12.74 4.69
N ALA A 116 -6.03 -12.53 5.98
CA ALA A 116 -7.05 -11.94 6.82
C ALA A 116 -6.42 -10.99 7.81
N ARG A 117 -7.19 -9.96 8.15
CA ARG A 117 -6.81 -8.90 9.07
C ARG A 117 -7.55 -9.08 10.38
N PHE A 118 -6.81 -9.06 11.47
CA PHE A 118 -7.34 -9.26 12.81
C PHE A 118 -6.74 -8.26 13.79
N CYS A 119 -7.45 -8.05 14.88
CA CYS A 119 -7.00 -7.28 16.03
C CYS A 119 -6.50 -8.25 17.10
N LEU A 120 -5.19 -8.29 17.36
CA LEU A 120 -4.60 -9.10 18.43
C LEU A 120 -4.20 -8.24 19.63
N PRO A 121 -4.49 -8.68 20.87
CA PRO A 121 -3.95 -8.04 22.05
C PRO A 121 -2.45 -8.33 22.17
N THR A 122 -1.66 -7.28 22.39
CA THR A 122 -0.23 -7.37 22.68
C THR A 122 -0.01 -7.52 24.19
N ALA A 123 1.18 -7.99 24.58
CA ALA A 123 1.56 -8.17 25.99
C ALA A 123 1.48 -6.86 26.82
N ASP A 124 1.58 -5.71 26.16
CA ASP A 124 1.50 -4.38 26.77
C ASP A 124 0.05 -3.87 26.91
N GLY A 125 -0.95 -4.68 26.59
CA GLY A 125 -2.37 -4.32 26.67
C GLY A 125 -2.85 -3.42 25.53
N HIS A 126 -2.06 -3.25 24.47
CA HIS A 126 -2.45 -2.56 23.26
C HIS A 126 -2.99 -3.54 22.22
N ASN A 127 -3.93 -3.09 21.40
CA ASN A 127 -4.42 -3.86 20.26
C ASN A 127 -3.59 -3.57 19.01
N GLU A 128 -3.08 -4.61 18.37
CA GLU A 128 -2.34 -4.55 17.11
C GLU A 128 -3.18 -5.12 15.97
N HIS A 129 -3.29 -4.37 14.88
CA HIS A 129 -4.04 -4.77 13.69
C HIS A 129 -3.08 -5.36 12.67
N ILE A 130 -3.15 -6.67 12.46
CA ILE A 130 -2.18 -7.41 11.66
C ILE A 130 -2.84 -8.15 10.50
N TRP A 131 -2.11 -8.28 9.40
CA TRP A 131 -2.46 -9.18 8.31
C TRP A 131 -1.72 -10.50 8.50
N GLY A 132 -2.43 -11.63 8.38
CA GLY A 132 -1.86 -12.96 8.41
C GLY A 132 -2.37 -13.83 7.26
N ALA A 133 -1.54 -14.78 6.82
CA ALA A 133 -1.90 -15.73 5.77
C ALA A 133 -2.82 -16.81 6.34
N VAL A 134 -3.98 -17.03 5.71
CA VAL A 134 -4.98 -18.01 6.15
C VAL A 134 -4.77 -19.32 5.40
N HIS A 135 -4.58 -20.41 6.14
CA HIS A 135 -4.32 -21.74 5.58
C HIS A 135 -5.58 -22.60 5.51
N LYS A 136 -6.46 -22.46 6.50
CA LYS A 136 -7.66 -23.27 6.62
C LYS A 136 -8.70 -22.54 7.44
N ILE A 137 -9.97 -22.74 7.11
CA ILE A 137 -11.11 -22.35 7.93
C ILE A 137 -11.85 -23.62 8.36
N ALA A 138 -12.19 -23.71 9.65
CA ALA A 138 -12.99 -24.79 10.22
C ALA A 138 -14.04 -24.18 11.16
N GLY A 139 -15.32 -24.28 10.78
CA GLY A 139 -16.40 -23.65 11.53
C GLY A 139 -16.21 -22.13 11.59
N ASN A 140 -16.10 -21.58 12.80
CA ASN A 140 -15.87 -20.15 13.04
C ASN A 140 -14.40 -19.78 13.30
N SER A 141 -13.48 -20.71 13.09
CA SER A 141 -12.05 -20.49 13.32
C SER A 141 -11.25 -20.53 12.03
N ALA A 142 -10.23 -19.68 11.95
CA ALA A 142 -9.24 -19.67 10.89
C ALA A 142 -7.85 -20.00 11.45
N LEU A 143 -7.11 -20.87 10.75
CA LEU A 143 -5.71 -21.14 11.03
C LEU A 143 -4.84 -20.16 10.25
N VAL A 144 -4.11 -19.30 10.97
CA VAL A 144 -3.42 -18.14 10.38
C VAL A 144 -1.93 -18.15 10.73
N SER A 145 -1.09 -17.79 9.76
CA SER A 145 0.33 -17.49 9.99
C SER A 145 0.58 -15.99 9.89
N VAL A 146 1.07 -15.42 10.99
CA VAL A 146 1.45 -14.01 11.06
C VAL A 146 2.92 -13.87 10.63
N PRO A 147 3.25 -13.01 9.67
CA PRO A 147 4.64 -12.77 9.29
C PRO A 147 5.40 -12.10 10.44
N ILE A 148 6.51 -12.72 10.86
CA ILE A 148 7.43 -12.15 11.87
C ILE A 148 8.31 -11.10 11.19
N GLU A 149 8.32 -9.87 11.69
CA GLU A 149 9.21 -8.84 11.19
C GLU A 149 10.69 -9.22 11.40
N PRO A 150 11.57 -9.02 10.40
CA PRO A 150 12.99 -9.32 10.53
C PRO A 150 13.61 -8.52 11.69
N GLY A 151 14.25 -9.21 12.64
CA GLY A 151 14.95 -8.58 13.76
C GLY A 151 14.15 -8.44 15.06
N LYS A 152 12.86 -8.77 15.07
CA LYS A 152 12.11 -8.97 16.34
C LYS A 152 12.40 -10.38 16.87
N PRO A 153 12.73 -10.54 18.17
CA PRO A 153 12.90 -11.87 18.75
C PRO A 153 11.58 -12.64 18.65
N PRO A 154 11.61 -13.96 18.34
CA PRO A 154 10.43 -14.82 18.31
C PRO A 154 9.93 -15.01 19.75
N SER A 155 9.31 -13.98 20.32
CA SER A 155 8.92 -13.96 21.73
C SER A 155 7.43 -14.20 21.95
N LEU A 156 6.60 -14.16 20.91
CA LEU A 156 5.19 -14.53 20.96
C LEU A 156 4.71 -14.91 19.55
N ALA A 157 4.74 -16.19 19.19
CA ALA A 157 3.84 -16.78 18.18
C ALA A 157 4.21 -18.25 17.98
N ASP A 158 3.27 -19.13 18.30
CA ASP A 158 3.11 -20.31 17.46
C ASP A 158 2.92 -19.78 16.02
N PRO A 159 3.76 -20.18 15.03
CA PRO A 159 3.65 -19.71 13.64
C PRO A 159 2.28 -19.99 13.02
N ARG A 160 1.42 -20.75 13.69
CA ARG A 160 0.02 -20.95 13.37
C ARG A 160 -0.83 -20.64 14.60
N SER A 161 -1.57 -19.54 14.53
CA SER A 161 -2.56 -19.19 15.54
C SER A 161 -3.96 -19.48 15.00
N GLU A 162 -4.81 -20.04 15.85
CA GLU A 162 -6.23 -20.17 15.55
C GLU A 162 -6.93 -18.88 15.98
N ILE A 163 -7.63 -18.22 15.06
CA ILE A 163 -8.29 -16.93 15.29
C ILE A 163 -9.79 -17.07 14.98
N SER A 164 -10.63 -16.47 15.81
CA SER A 164 -12.08 -16.41 15.55
C SER A 164 -12.39 -15.51 14.36
N LEU A 165 -13.27 -15.97 13.47
CA LEU A 165 -13.78 -15.16 12.36
C LEU A 165 -14.67 -14.01 12.85
N ASP A 166 -15.16 -14.03 14.09
CA ASP A 166 -15.92 -12.91 14.68
C ASP A 166 -15.04 -11.67 14.91
N GLU A 167 -13.73 -11.89 15.06
CA GLU A 167 -12.72 -10.85 15.25
C GLU A 167 -12.11 -10.38 13.93
N LEU A 168 -12.58 -10.93 12.80
CA LEU A 168 -12.13 -10.54 11.47
C LEU A 168 -12.49 -9.07 11.21
N GLU A 169 -11.49 -8.29 10.83
CA GLU A 169 -11.66 -6.92 10.38
C GLU A 169 -11.77 -6.84 8.86
N ASP A 170 -10.97 -7.64 8.16
CA ASP A 170 -10.89 -7.62 6.71
C ASP A 170 -10.32 -8.95 6.20
N TRP A 171 -10.50 -9.23 4.92
CA TRP A 171 -9.96 -10.42 4.28
C TRP A 171 -9.56 -10.11 2.85
N MET A 172 -8.66 -10.91 2.29
CA MET A 172 -8.19 -10.75 0.93
C MET A 172 -7.96 -12.12 0.31
N LEU A 173 -8.41 -12.30 -0.93
CA LEU A 173 -8.12 -13.48 -1.73
C LEU A 173 -7.38 -13.05 -2.99
N VAL A 174 -6.27 -13.70 -3.30
CA VAL A 174 -5.48 -13.44 -4.51
C VAL A 174 -5.45 -14.68 -5.38
N ASP A 175 -5.90 -14.55 -6.63
CA ASP A 175 -5.89 -15.66 -7.58
C ASP A 175 -4.52 -15.84 -8.27
N SER A 176 -4.39 -16.88 -9.10
CA SER A 176 -3.17 -17.19 -9.85
C SER A 176 -2.81 -16.14 -10.91
N TYR A 177 -3.76 -15.29 -11.31
CA TYR A 177 -3.55 -14.16 -12.21
C TYR A 177 -3.19 -12.86 -11.47
N GLY A 178 -3.17 -12.90 -10.13
CA GLY A 178 -2.89 -11.77 -9.27
C GLY A 178 -4.07 -10.81 -9.08
N GLN A 179 -5.29 -11.22 -9.46
CA GLN A 179 -6.51 -10.47 -9.15
C GLN A 179 -6.86 -10.65 -7.68
N THR A 180 -7.34 -9.59 -7.07
CA THR A 180 -7.55 -9.48 -5.63
C THR A 180 -9.02 -9.22 -5.32
N GLU A 181 -9.59 -10.03 -4.43
CA GLU A 181 -10.92 -9.85 -3.87
C GLU A 181 -10.82 -9.40 -2.42
N GLY A 182 -11.79 -8.63 -1.94
CA GLY A 182 -11.81 -8.09 -0.59
C GLY A 182 -10.85 -6.91 -0.38
N GLY A 183 -10.10 -6.94 0.73
CA GLY A 183 -9.11 -5.94 1.17
C GLY A 183 -9.70 -4.54 1.31
N TYR A 184 -10.93 -4.46 1.83
CA TYR A 184 -11.72 -3.23 1.89
C TYR A 184 -11.04 -2.14 2.73
N THR A 185 -10.22 -2.50 3.72
CA THR A 185 -9.45 -1.55 4.53
C THR A 185 -8.31 -0.89 3.74
N LEU A 186 -7.81 -1.52 2.66
CA LEU A 186 -6.87 -0.87 1.74
C LEU A 186 -7.55 0.22 0.91
N VAL A 187 -8.83 0.03 0.57
CA VAL A 187 -9.68 1.05 -0.08
C VAL A 187 -9.92 2.21 0.87
N ALA A 188 -10.25 1.93 2.14
CA ALA A 188 -10.38 2.95 3.17
C ALA A 188 -9.07 3.76 3.35
N MET A 189 -7.91 3.09 3.30
CA MET A 189 -6.60 3.75 3.31
C MET A 189 -6.41 4.68 2.11
N ALA A 190 -6.86 4.27 0.92
CA ALA A 190 -6.78 5.09 -0.29
C ALA A 190 -7.63 6.36 -0.18
N ARG A 191 -8.87 6.24 0.32
CA ARG A 191 -9.75 7.39 0.60
C ARG A 191 -9.14 8.32 1.63
N LYS A 192 -8.56 7.77 2.70
CA LYS A 192 -7.84 8.56 3.70
C LYS A 192 -6.65 9.30 3.07
N TYR A 193 -5.87 8.63 2.23
CA TYR A 193 -4.80 9.26 1.47
C TYR A 193 -5.29 10.45 0.63
N LEU A 194 -6.37 10.26 -0.12
CA LEU A 194 -6.95 11.30 -0.95
C LEU A 194 -7.40 12.51 -0.11
N ARG A 195 -8.08 12.29 1.01
CA ARG A 195 -8.52 13.38 1.91
C ARG A 195 -7.36 14.12 2.57
N TYR A 196 -6.36 13.41 3.09
CA TYR A 196 -5.28 14.03 3.89
C TYR A 196 -4.14 14.59 3.06
N LYS A 197 -3.89 14.01 1.88
CA LYS A 197 -2.74 14.35 1.03
C LYS A 197 -3.14 14.91 -0.33
N GLY A 198 -4.42 14.80 -0.72
CA GLY A 198 -4.91 15.23 -2.03
C GLY A 198 -4.53 14.30 -3.19
N TYR A 199 -3.93 13.13 -2.90
CA TYR A 199 -3.56 12.15 -3.92
C TYR A 199 -3.43 10.73 -3.34
N ILE A 200 -3.51 9.73 -4.20
CA ILE A 200 -3.23 8.32 -3.88
C ILE A 200 -1.81 7.97 -4.36
N PRO A 201 -0.93 7.41 -3.49
CA PRO A 201 0.41 7.00 -3.90
C PRO A 201 0.39 5.97 -5.04
N ARG A 202 1.37 6.02 -5.95
CA ARG A 202 1.46 5.10 -7.10
C ARG A 202 1.43 3.64 -6.67
N GLY A 203 2.20 3.28 -5.64
CA GLY A 203 2.21 1.92 -5.10
C GLY A 203 0.84 1.41 -4.70
N LEU A 204 0.12 2.21 -3.90
CA LEU A 204 -1.23 1.89 -3.47
C LEU A 204 -2.19 1.81 -4.66
N ARG A 205 -2.09 2.73 -5.62
CA ARG A 205 -2.91 2.71 -6.84
C ARG A 205 -2.65 1.45 -7.68
N LEU A 206 -1.39 1.03 -7.82
CA LEU A 206 -1.03 -0.21 -8.53
C LEU A 206 -1.52 -1.46 -7.81
N GLN A 207 -1.55 -1.45 -6.48
CA GLN A 207 -2.16 -2.54 -5.70
C GLN A 207 -3.67 -2.57 -5.93
N LEU A 208 -4.35 -1.43 -5.79
CA LEU A 208 -5.80 -1.33 -6.01
C LEU A 208 -6.21 -1.69 -7.43
N ALA A 209 -5.34 -1.49 -8.44
CA ALA A 209 -5.63 -1.84 -9.84
C ALA A 209 -5.83 -3.34 -10.06
N LYS A 210 -5.44 -4.16 -9.09
CA LYS A 210 -5.67 -5.61 -9.08
C LYS A 210 -6.98 -6.00 -8.41
N PHE A 211 -7.70 -5.06 -7.81
CA PHE A 211 -8.90 -5.37 -7.04
C PHE A 211 -10.10 -5.47 -7.98
N VAL A 212 -10.80 -6.60 -7.94
CA VAL A 212 -11.99 -6.80 -8.77
C VAL A 212 -13.25 -6.19 -8.15
N ASP A 213 -13.26 -6.02 -6.82
CA ASP A 213 -14.42 -5.53 -6.07
C ASP A 213 -14.43 -3.99 -5.89
N VAL A 214 -13.44 -3.30 -6.47
CA VAL A 214 -13.16 -1.88 -6.24
C VAL A 214 -13.02 -1.16 -7.56
N ASP A 215 -13.95 -0.25 -7.84
CA ASP A 215 -13.78 0.70 -8.95
C ASP A 215 -12.90 1.87 -8.48
N ILE A 216 -11.68 1.95 -9.02
CA ILE A 216 -10.74 3.03 -8.74
C ILE A 216 -11.27 4.39 -9.23
N ASN A 217 -12.09 4.40 -10.27
CA ASN A 217 -12.63 5.65 -10.81
C ASN A 217 -13.72 6.25 -9.91
N ALA A 218 -14.23 5.47 -8.96
CA ALA A 218 -15.21 5.89 -7.97
C ALA A 218 -14.57 6.37 -6.64
N LEU A 219 -13.24 6.43 -6.56
CA LEU A 219 -12.46 6.92 -5.40
C LEU A 219 -12.10 8.40 -5.54
#